data_AF-A0A7S2DEB6-F1
#
_entry.id   AF-A0A7S2DEB6-F1
#
_cell.length_a   1.000
_cell.length_b   1.000
_cell.length_c   1.000
_cell.angle_alpha   90.00
_cell.angle_beta   90.00
_cell.angle_gamma   90.00
#
_symmetry.space_group_name_H-M   'P 1'
#
loop_
_entity.id
_entity.type
_entity.pdbx_description
1 polymer ?
#
loop_
_entity_poly.entity_id
_entity_poly.type
_entity_poly.pdbx_seq_one_letter_code
_entity_poly.pdbx_strand_id
1 'polypeptide(L)'
;VKSTRRITRGRLTQLSIPAVRWHIDDLTEIQREHRYTAPSVLRIHLHSATGLLARDFNGKSDPYVIAKAHGLTTRSSVINHTLNPTFNEVLTIWSEAGSPGGEVTLLGLIRSGLHLRLLDFDDLKWHDDL
;
A
#
# COMPACT_ATOMS: atom_id res chain seq x y z
N VAL A 1 16.96 54.32 -1.37
CA VAL A 1 15.89 55.03 -2.11
C VAL A 1 14.57 54.75 -1.38
N LYS A 2 13.87 55.79 -0.92
CA LYS A 2 12.70 55.75 -0.03
C LYS A 2 11.39 55.51 -0.81
N SER A 3 10.40 54.90 -0.11
CA SER A 3 8.92 55.01 -0.31
C SER A 3 8.32 54.45 -1.61
N THR A 4 7.08 53.99 -1.73
CA THR A 4 5.90 53.77 -0.87
C THR A 4 4.88 53.03 -1.77
N ARG A 5 4.07 52.09 -1.26
CA ARG A 5 2.78 51.76 -1.89
C ARG A 5 1.65 51.85 -0.86
N ARG A 6 0.62 52.61 -1.23
CA ARG A 6 -0.55 53.04 -0.43
C ARG A 6 -1.33 51.85 0.11
N ILE A 7 -1.66 51.88 1.39
CA ILE A 7 -2.75 51.10 1.98
C ILE A 7 -4.02 51.93 1.78
N THR A 8 -4.93 51.45 0.94
CA THR A 8 -6.27 52.01 0.79
C THR A 8 -7.18 51.36 1.84
N ARG A 9 -7.86 52.20 2.64
CA ARG A 9 -8.91 51.80 3.58
C ARG A 9 -9.99 50.97 2.86
N GLY A 10 -10.35 49.82 3.45
CA GLY A 10 -11.61 49.16 3.15
C GLY A 10 -11.55 47.64 3.23
N ARG A 11 -12.07 47.09 4.34
CA ARG A 11 -12.37 45.68 4.63
C ARG A 11 -11.16 44.85 5.11
N LEU A 12 -11.12 44.63 6.43
CA LEU A 12 -10.44 43.48 7.02
C LEU A 12 -11.14 42.23 6.47
N THR A 13 -10.59 41.61 5.43
CA THR A 13 -10.92 40.22 5.16
C THR A 13 -10.23 39.41 6.23
N GLN A 14 -11.02 38.96 7.21
CA GLN A 14 -10.65 37.92 8.15
C GLN A 14 -9.90 36.83 7.37
N LEU A 15 -8.60 36.69 7.61
CA LEU A 15 -7.81 35.59 7.09
C LEU A 15 -8.21 34.37 7.92
N SER A 16 -9.36 33.79 7.60
CA SER A 16 -9.73 32.48 8.10
C SER A 16 -8.71 31.52 7.52
N ILE A 17 -7.70 31.15 8.30
CA ILE A 17 -6.88 29.99 8.02
C ILE A 17 -7.88 28.83 8.02
N PRO A 18 -8.25 28.24 6.86
CA PRO A 18 -9.10 27.09 6.90
C PRO A 18 -8.27 26.00 7.55
N ALA A 19 -8.73 25.53 8.70
CA ALA A 19 -8.25 24.30 9.30
C ALA A 19 -8.09 23.27 8.17
N VAL A 20 -6.87 22.78 7.98
CA VAL A 20 -6.53 21.84 6.91
C VAL A 20 -7.47 20.66 7.02
N ARG A 21 -8.50 20.68 6.17
CA ARG A 21 -9.51 19.64 6.07
C ARG A 21 -9.11 18.85 4.84
N TRP A 22 -8.52 17.68 5.08
CA TRP A 22 -8.15 16.73 4.03
C TRP A 22 -9.41 16.32 3.26
N HIS A 23 -9.72 17.03 2.17
CA HIS A 23 -10.65 16.55 1.17
C HIS A 23 -9.84 15.72 0.18
N ILE A 24 -10.20 14.44 0.05
CA ILE A 24 -9.57 13.51 -0.90
C ILE A 24 -9.66 14.03 -2.35
N ASP A 25 -10.61 14.93 -2.64
CA ASP A 25 -10.79 15.56 -3.94
C ASP A 25 -9.64 16.50 -4.33
N ASP A 26 -8.94 17.11 -3.36
CA ASP A 26 -7.83 18.05 -3.58
C ASP A 26 -6.60 17.35 -4.22
N LEU A 27 -6.47 16.05 -3.98
CA LEU A 27 -5.41 15.22 -4.57
C LEU A 27 -5.62 14.97 -6.07
N THR A 28 -6.86 15.10 -6.55
CA THR A 28 -7.18 14.87 -7.97
C THR A 28 -6.83 16.08 -8.86
N GLU A 29 -6.86 17.29 -8.29
CA GLU A 29 -6.52 18.52 -9.00
C GLU A 29 -5.01 18.72 -9.10
N ILE A 30 -4.28 18.40 -8.03
CA ILE A 30 -2.80 18.36 -8.01
C ILE A 30 -2.24 17.40 -9.09
N GLN A 31 -2.97 16.34 -9.43
CA GLN A 31 -2.58 15.41 -10.49
C GLN A 31 -2.77 15.94 -11.91
N ARG A 32 -3.69 16.89 -12.15
CA ARG A 32 -3.92 17.42 -13.51
C ARG A 32 -2.79 18.31 -14.01
N GLU A 33 -2.05 18.93 -13.10
CA GLU A 33 -0.95 19.84 -13.45
C GLU A 33 0.43 19.17 -13.44
N HIS A 34 0.61 18.09 -12.67
CA HIS A 34 1.88 17.35 -12.59
C HIS A 34 1.78 15.96 -13.24
N ARG A 35 2.23 15.85 -14.49
CA ARG A 35 2.62 14.60 -15.18
C ARG A 35 3.88 13.95 -14.57
N TYR A 36 4.03 14.03 -13.26
CA TYR A 36 5.11 13.44 -12.50
C TYR A 36 4.49 12.51 -11.45
N THR A 37 4.24 11.26 -11.82
CA THR A 37 4.18 10.23 -10.79
C THR A 37 5.57 10.04 -10.24
N ALA A 38 5.81 10.52 -9.03
CA ALA A 38 7.00 10.12 -8.29
C ALA A 38 6.94 8.60 -8.05
N PRO A 39 8.06 7.88 -8.13
CA PRO A 39 8.10 6.48 -7.75
C PRO A 39 7.66 6.38 -6.29
N SER A 40 6.67 5.53 -6.03
CA SER A 40 6.10 5.34 -4.70
C SER A 40 6.24 3.89 -4.25
N VAL A 41 6.29 3.70 -2.93
CA VAL A 41 6.58 2.40 -2.32
C VAL A 41 5.58 2.11 -1.22
N LEU A 42 4.93 0.96 -1.29
CA LEU A 42 4.16 0.41 -0.18
C LEU A 42 5.01 -0.63 0.56
N ARG A 43 5.33 -0.35 1.82
CA ARG A 43 6.03 -1.27 2.72
C ARG A 43 5.04 -1.87 3.71
N ILE A 44 5.03 -3.19 3.77
CA ILE A 44 4.13 -3.97 4.63
C ILE A 44 5.01 -4.68 5.63
N HIS A 45 4.96 -4.23 6.88
CA HIS A 45 5.66 -4.86 7.99
C HIS A 45 4.84 -6.07 8.47
N LEU A 46 5.22 -7.26 8.00
CA LEU A 46 4.55 -8.50 8.33
C LEU A 46 5.22 -9.12 9.57
N HIS A 47 4.50 -9.10 10.70
CA HIS A 47 5.05 -9.54 11.98
C HIS A 47 4.79 -11.03 12.25
N SER A 48 3.55 -11.40 12.57
CA SER A 48 3.19 -12.77 12.97
C SER A 48 1.70 -13.06 12.74
N ALA A 49 1.33 -14.33 12.80
CA ALA A 49 -0.04 -14.80 12.95
C ALA A 49 -0.13 -15.81 14.09
N THR A 50 -1.33 -16.04 14.61
CA THR A 50 -1.56 -16.98 15.72
C THR A 50 -2.86 -17.74 15.52
N GLY A 51 -2.93 -18.96 16.05
CA GLY A 51 -4.14 -19.77 16.04
C GLY A 51 -4.60 -20.18 14.64
N LEU A 52 -3.66 -20.47 13.73
CA LEU A 52 -4.02 -20.96 12.41
C LEU A 52 -4.71 -22.33 12.49
N LEU A 53 -5.60 -22.59 11.54
CA LEU A 53 -6.20 -23.91 11.39
C LEU A 53 -5.14 -24.87 10.84
N ALA A 54 -4.96 -26.00 11.51
CA ALA A 54 -4.17 -27.10 11.00
C ALA A 54 -4.80 -27.61 9.70
N ARG A 55 -4.11 -27.39 8.59
CA ARG A 55 -4.55 -27.82 7.25
C ARG A 55 -3.84 -29.10 6.81
N ASP A 56 -2.68 -29.40 7.41
CA ASP A 56 -1.94 -30.64 7.16
C ASP A 56 -2.36 -31.78 8.10
N PHE A 57 -2.19 -33.02 7.63
CA PHE A 57 -2.41 -34.24 8.42
C PHE A 57 -1.52 -34.34 9.67
N ASN A 58 -0.39 -33.62 9.68
CA ASN A 58 0.51 -33.55 10.83
C ASN A 58 -0.02 -32.64 11.97
N GLY A 59 -1.20 -32.03 11.80
CA GLY A 59 -1.80 -31.11 12.77
C GLY A 59 -1.18 -29.71 12.75
N LYS A 60 -0.48 -29.33 11.68
CA LYS A 60 0.20 -28.05 11.50
C LYS A 60 -0.17 -27.46 10.13
N SER A 61 0.54 -26.40 9.77
CA SER A 61 0.51 -25.74 8.46
C SER A 61 1.90 -25.18 8.17
N ASP A 62 2.16 -24.90 6.90
CA ASP A 62 3.26 -24.17 6.33
C ASP A 62 2.78 -22.77 5.84
N PRO A 63 2.44 -21.84 6.77
CA PRO A 63 1.85 -20.55 6.41
C PRO A 63 2.76 -19.61 5.61
N TYR A 64 2.15 -18.91 4.64
CA TYR A 64 2.72 -17.74 3.97
C TYR A 64 1.65 -16.71 3.62
N VAL A 65 2.06 -15.45 3.46
CA VAL A 65 1.17 -14.33 3.13
C VAL A 65 1.39 -13.84 1.72
N ILE A 66 0.31 -13.66 0.97
CA ILE A 66 0.30 -12.92 -0.29
C ILE A 66 -0.27 -11.53 -0.05
N ALA A 67 0.46 -10.50 -0.48
CA ALA A 67 0.00 -9.11 -0.51
C ALA A 67 -0.24 -8.66 -1.94
N LYS A 68 -1.41 -8.08 -2.21
CA LYS A 68 -1.80 -7.56 -3.52
C LYS A 68 -2.33 -6.13 -3.42
N ALA A 69 -1.83 -5.23 -4.26
CA ALA A 69 -2.30 -3.86 -4.41
C ALA A 69 -2.14 -3.41 -5.87
N HIS A 70 -3.17 -2.80 -6.45
CA HIS A 70 -3.16 -2.27 -7.82
C HIS A 70 -2.62 -3.26 -8.88
N GLY A 71 -3.07 -4.52 -8.81
CA GLY A 71 -2.60 -5.59 -9.70
C GLY A 71 -1.21 -6.15 -9.39
N LEU A 72 -0.40 -5.44 -8.60
CA LEU A 72 0.92 -5.89 -8.15
C LEU A 72 0.78 -6.86 -6.99
N THR A 73 1.62 -7.90 -6.99
CA THR A 73 1.57 -8.99 -6.01
C THR A 73 2.97 -9.27 -5.47
N THR A 74 3.07 -9.48 -4.17
CA THR A 74 4.28 -9.93 -3.48
C THR A 74 3.92 -10.97 -2.42
N ARG A 75 4.88 -11.77 -1.96
CA ARG A 75 4.65 -12.85 -0.98
C ARG A 75 5.75 -12.90 0.08
N SER A 76 5.41 -13.35 1.27
CA SER A 76 6.38 -13.68 2.33
C SER A 76 7.10 -14.99 2.05
N SER A 77 8.11 -15.28 2.86
CA SER A 77 8.60 -16.64 3.02
C SER A 77 7.52 -17.54 3.62
N VAL A 78 7.67 -18.84 3.39
CA VAL A 78 6.89 -19.89 4.04
C VAL A 78 7.53 -20.18 5.40
N ILE A 79 6.73 -20.26 6.46
CA ILE A 79 7.20 -20.70 7.77
C ILE A 79 6.67 -22.10 8.02
N ASN A 80 7.55 -23.08 8.06
CA ASN A 80 7.10 -24.46 8.05
C ASN A 80 6.56 -24.93 9.42
N HIS A 81 5.58 -25.82 9.40
CA HIS A 81 5.14 -26.65 10.51
C HIS A 81 4.74 -25.86 11.77
N THR A 82 3.94 -24.80 11.61
CA THR A 82 3.47 -23.97 12.71
C THR A 82 2.07 -23.40 12.51
N LEU A 83 1.31 -23.31 13.61
CA LEU A 83 0.05 -22.57 13.68
C LEU A 83 0.21 -21.15 14.23
N ASN A 84 1.44 -20.77 14.57
CA ASN A 84 1.79 -19.45 15.13
C ASN A 84 3.06 -18.91 14.46
N PRO A 85 3.01 -18.61 13.15
CA PRO A 85 4.19 -18.15 12.43
C PRO A 85 4.63 -16.76 12.89
N THR A 86 5.94 -16.59 13.03
CA THR A 86 6.58 -15.27 13.12
C THR A 86 7.36 -15.05 11.83
N PHE A 87 6.91 -14.09 11.02
CA PHE A 87 7.54 -13.73 9.74
C PHE A 87 8.68 -12.73 9.97
N ASN A 88 8.40 -11.62 10.65
CA ASN A 88 9.34 -10.50 10.80
C ASN A 88 9.95 -10.03 9.46
N GLU A 89 9.10 -9.95 8.43
CA GLU A 89 9.50 -9.59 7.06
C GLU A 89 8.89 -8.24 6.64
N VAL A 90 9.56 -7.54 5.74
CA VAL A 90 9.02 -6.34 5.09
C VAL A 90 8.74 -6.65 3.62
N LEU A 91 7.47 -6.78 3.27
CA LEU A 91 7.06 -6.93 1.87
C LEU A 91 6.97 -5.56 1.22
N THR A 92 7.47 -5.45 -0.02
CA THR A 92 7.50 -4.18 -0.73
C THR A 92 6.80 -4.28 -2.08
N ILE A 93 5.90 -3.33 -2.35
CA ILE A 93 5.25 -3.13 -3.64
C ILE A 93 5.71 -1.77 -4.19
N TRP A 94 6.32 -1.79 -5.37
CA TRP A 94 6.87 -0.60 -6.03
C TRP A 94 5.92 -0.11 -7.11
N SER A 95 5.79 1.21 -7.23
CA SER A 95 5.16 1.85 -8.38
C SER A 95 6.23 2.53 -9.22
N GLU A 96 6.29 2.18 -10.50
CA GLU A 96 7.21 2.79 -11.45
C GLU A 96 6.65 4.11 -11.97
N ALA A 97 7.52 5.11 -12.00
CA ALA A 97 7.23 6.43 -12.54
C ALA A 97 7.27 6.40 -14.09
N GLY A 98 6.20 6.86 -14.74
CA GLY A 98 6.26 7.17 -16.17
C GLY A 98 6.02 6.02 -17.16
N SER A 99 5.45 4.89 -16.73
CA SER A 99 5.05 3.81 -17.64
C SER A 99 3.85 4.24 -18.51
N PRO A 100 4.03 4.40 -19.84
CA PRO A 100 2.95 4.82 -20.71
C PRO A 100 1.96 3.66 -20.89
N GLY A 101 0.70 3.86 -20.47
CA GLY A 101 -0.39 2.90 -20.69
C GLY A 101 -0.82 2.07 -19.48
N GLY A 102 -0.24 2.28 -18.30
CA GLY A 102 -0.60 1.55 -17.09
C GLY A 102 0.07 2.14 -15.87
N GLU A 103 -0.27 3.39 -15.55
CA GLU A 103 0.38 4.13 -14.48
C GLU A 103 -0.09 3.58 -13.12
N VAL A 104 0.79 2.87 -12.41
CA VAL A 104 0.59 2.59 -10.98
C VAL A 104 0.87 3.91 -10.25
N THR A 105 -0.17 4.72 -10.04
CA THR A 105 -0.01 5.96 -9.27
C THR A 105 -0.11 5.67 -7.76
N LEU A 106 0.42 6.55 -6.92
CA LEU A 106 0.19 6.47 -5.46
C LEU A 106 -1.31 6.43 -5.13
N LEU A 107 -2.13 7.21 -5.84
CA LEU A 107 -3.59 7.17 -5.67
C LEU A 107 -4.19 5.86 -6.18
N GLY A 108 -3.69 5.29 -7.27
CA GLY A 108 -4.10 3.98 -7.77
C GLY A 108 -3.81 2.89 -6.73
N LEU A 109 -2.64 2.95 -6.11
CA LEU A 109 -2.24 2.06 -5.04
C LEU A 109 -3.15 2.21 -3.80
N ILE A 110 -3.42 3.44 -3.35
CA ILE A 110 -4.34 3.72 -2.23
C ILE A 110 -5.77 3.26 -2.55
N ARG A 111 -6.30 3.61 -3.73
CA ARG A 111 -7.68 3.28 -4.15
C ARG A 111 -7.91 1.80 -4.37
N SER A 112 -6.88 1.07 -4.81
CA SER A 112 -6.99 -0.36 -5.05
C SER A 112 -7.17 -1.19 -3.77
N GLY A 113 -6.81 -0.61 -2.62
CA GLY A 113 -6.79 -1.32 -1.34
C GLY A 113 -5.67 -2.36 -1.25
N LEU A 114 -5.19 -2.59 -0.04
CA LEU A 114 -4.25 -3.67 0.25
C LEU A 114 -5.03 -4.94 0.58
N HIS A 115 -4.87 -5.97 -0.25
CA HIS A 115 -5.46 -7.29 -0.01
C HIS A 115 -4.36 -8.23 0.53
N LEU A 116 -4.54 -8.73 1.76
CA LEU A 116 -3.67 -9.73 2.38
C LEU A 116 -4.39 -11.08 2.42
N ARG A 117 -3.70 -12.15 1.99
CA ARG A 117 -4.19 -13.52 2.08
C ARG A 117 -3.17 -14.37 2.81
N LEU A 118 -3.60 -15.05 3.87
CA LEU A 118 -2.81 -16.07 4.54
C LEU A 118 -3.17 -17.44 3.95
N LEU A 119 -2.16 -18.15 3.48
CA LEU A 119 -2.28 -19.41 2.76
C LEU A 119 -1.40 -20.46 3.42
N ASP A 120 -1.66 -21.72 3.07
CA ASP A 120 -0.85 -22.86 3.48
C ASP A 120 -0.08 -23.40 2.27
N PHE A 121 1.18 -23.75 2.46
CA PHE A 121 2.04 -24.25 1.39
C PHE A 121 2.18 -25.78 1.50
N ASP A 122 1.50 -26.51 0.62
CA ASP A 122 1.61 -27.97 0.60
C ASP A 122 2.72 -28.40 -0.39
N ASP A 123 3.79 -29.04 0.09
CA ASP A 123 4.81 -29.68 -0.76
C ASP A 123 4.27 -30.93 -1.49
N LEU A 124 3.17 -31.53 -0.98
CA LEU A 124 2.64 -32.85 -1.38
C LEU A 124 1.61 -32.82 -2.53
N LYS A 125 1.64 -31.83 -3.44
CA LYS A 125 0.79 -31.82 -4.65
C LYS A 125 1.42 -32.49 -5.88
N TRP A 126 2.22 -33.54 -5.70
CA TRP A 126 2.97 -34.13 -6.81
C TRP A 126 2.83 -35.65 -6.98
N HIS A 127 1.76 -36.30 -6.51
CA HIS A 127 1.66 -37.77 -6.66
C HIS A 127 0.37 -38.35 -7.25
N ASP A 128 -0.57 -37.52 -7.73
CA ASP A 128 -1.73 -38.05 -8.45
C ASP A 128 -1.86 -37.36 -9.81
N ASP A 129 -1.13 -37.87 -10.80
CA ASP A 129 -1.47 -37.85 -12.23
C ASP A 129 -0.60 -38.93 -12.94
N LEU A 130 -0.89 -40.20 -12.63
CA LEU A 130 -0.66 -41.35 -13.51
C LEU A 130 -1.95 -41.65 -14.27
#